data_AF-A0A9P0B3G0-F1
#
_entry.id   AF-A0A9P0B3G0-F1
#
_cell.length_a   1.000
_cell.length_b   1.000
_cell.length_c   1.000
_cell.angle_alpha   90.00
_cell.angle_beta   90.00
_cell.angle_gamma   90.00
#
_symmetry.space_group_name_H-M   'P 1'
#
loop_
_entity.id
_entity.type
_entity.pdbx_description
1 polymer ?
#
loop_
_entity_poly.entity_id
_entity_poly.type
_entity_poly.pdbx_seq_one_letter_code
_entity_poly.pdbx_strand_id
1 'polypeptide(L)'
;MVLSKPIINALSFYFGQLFEHPIRTKAISCCVIATAGNYASQQIAGVKQLNVQSLLAYAAFGLLFGGTIPHYFYLGLEKLVPEEAAFVVIKKLFMERLIYSPLYQAFTLYTLARLEGKDHNTALKQLQGLYWTVLTSSWKYLTIIQLLNLSVVPPMLRVLVVNLIGFFWTIYVANKRRQQQAKSKKGN
;
A
#
# COMPACT_ATOMS: atom_id res chain seq x y z
N MET A 1 -26.44 -8.00 -12.26
CA MET A 1 -25.24 -8.60 -12.90
C MET A 1 -24.80 -9.76 -12.02
N VAL A 2 -25.16 -11.00 -12.37
CA VAL A 2 -24.83 -12.19 -11.57
C VAL A 2 -23.37 -12.55 -11.87
N LEU A 3 -22.53 -12.50 -10.84
CA LEU A 3 -21.12 -12.90 -10.95
C LEU A 3 -21.04 -14.38 -11.37
N SER A 4 -20.12 -14.75 -12.26
CA SER A 4 -20.04 -16.14 -12.73
C SER A 4 -19.62 -17.08 -11.59
N LYS A 5 -20.15 -18.31 -11.58
CA LYS A 5 -19.86 -19.36 -10.58
C LYS A 5 -18.37 -19.53 -10.25
N PRO A 6 -17.41 -19.54 -11.21
CA PRO A 6 -16.00 -19.66 -10.87
C PRO A 6 -15.45 -18.46 -10.10
N ILE A 7 -15.91 -17.24 -10.38
CA ILE A 7 -15.49 -16.03 -9.68
C ILE A 7 -16.01 -16.08 -8.23
N ILE A 8 -17.24 -16.53 -8.03
CA ILE A 8 -17.81 -16.69 -6.68
C ILE A 8 -16.99 -17.71 -5.88
N ASN A 9 -16.65 -18.86 -6.47
CA ASN A 9 -15.84 -19.87 -5.80
C ASN A 9 -14.43 -19.37 -5.44
N ALA A 10 -13.78 -18.64 -6.36
CA ALA A 10 -12.47 -18.04 -6.10
C ALA A 10 -12.53 -16.99 -4.99
N LEU A 11 -13.58 -16.16 -4.97
CA LEU A 11 -13.80 -15.17 -3.92
C LEU A 11 -14.07 -15.82 -2.57
N SER A 12 -14.92 -16.85 -2.52
CA SER A 12 -15.18 -17.62 -1.31
C SER A 12 -13.92 -18.29 -0.77
N PHE A 13 -13.07 -18.85 -1.64
CA PHE A 13 -11.78 -19.39 -1.24
C PHE A 13 -10.84 -18.31 -0.68
N TYR A 14 -10.74 -17.15 -1.37
CA TYR A 14 -9.94 -16.02 -0.89
C TYR A 14 -10.40 -15.53 0.48
N PHE A 15 -11.71 -15.35 0.69
CA PHE A 15 -12.25 -14.96 1.98
C PHE A 15 -11.99 -16.03 3.05
N GLY A 16 -12.18 -17.31 2.73
CA GLY A 16 -11.84 -18.42 3.63
C GLY A 16 -10.38 -18.34 4.10
N GLN A 17 -9.43 -18.19 3.16
CA GLN A 17 -8.01 -18.02 3.50
C GLN A 17 -7.71 -16.73 4.26
N LEU A 18 -8.46 -15.66 4.01
CA LEU A 18 -8.31 -14.40 4.75
C LEU A 18 -8.77 -14.53 6.21
N PHE A 19 -9.77 -15.37 6.49
CA PHE A 19 -10.26 -15.65 7.84
C PHE A 19 -9.39 -16.68 8.58
N GLU A 20 -9.02 -17.79 7.95
CA GLU A 20 -8.22 -18.84 8.58
C GLU A 20 -6.75 -18.45 8.76
N HIS A 21 -6.19 -17.73 7.78
CA HIS A 21 -4.77 -17.37 7.74
C HIS A 21 -4.57 -15.89 7.36
N PRO A 22 -5.03 -14.94 8.19
CA PRO A 22 -5.10 -13.52 7.84
C PRO A 22 -3.76 -12.91 7.47
N ILE A 23 -2.68 -13.26 8.19
CA ILE A 23 -1.35 -12.70 7.95
C ILE A 23 -0.78 -13.18 6.61
N ARG A 24 -0.87 -14.49 6.34
CA ARG A 24 -0.35 -15.10 5.11
C ARG A 24 -1.07 -14.56 3.88
N THR A 25 -2.40 -14.55 3.94
CA THR A 25 -3.24 -14.07 2.82
C THR A 25 -3.01 -12.60 2.53
N LYS A 26 -2.91 -11.75 3.58
CA LYS A 26 -2.57 -10.33 3.42
C LYS A 26 -1.16 -10.13 2.85
N ALA A 27 -0.16 -10.85 3.36
CA ALA A 27 1.21 -10.77 2.87
C ALA A 27 1.32 -11.15 1.38
N ILE A 28 0.71 -12.26 0.98
CA ILE A 28 0.70 -12.71 -0.42
C ILE A 28 -0.05 -11.72 -1.30
N SER A 29 -1.22 -11.25 -0.87
CA SER A 29 -2.00 -10.25 -1.62
C SER A 29 -1.21 -8.96 -1.82
N CYS A 30 -0.58 -8.44 -0.76
CA CYS A 30 0.27 -7.25 -0.84
C CYS A 30 1.49 -7.46 -1.74
N CYS A 31 2.12 -8.63 -1.72
CA CYS A 31 3.21 -8.98 -2.64
C CYS A 31 2.74 -8.90 -4.10
N VAL A 32 1.61 -9.53 -4.42
CA VAL A 32 1.04 -9.52 -5.78
C VAL A 32 0.69 -8.11 -6.21
N ILE A 33 -0.02 -7.35 -5.38
CA ILE A 33 -0.44 -5.97 -5.66
C ILE A 33 0.76 -5.05 -5.85
N ALA A 34 1.76 -5.13 -4.97
CA ALA A 34 2.95 -4.29 -5.03
C ALA A 34 3.76 -4.57 -6.30
N THR A 35 3.93 -5.86 -6.63
CA THR A 35 4.65 -6.30 -7.84
C THR A 35 3.91 -5.87 -9.10
N ALA A 36 2.62 -6.14 -9.18
CA ALA A 36 1.78 -5.78 -10.32
C ALA A 36 1.71 -4.26 -10.50
N GLY A 37 1.58 -3.50 -9.41
CA GLY A 37 1.55 -2.04 -9.45
C GLY A 37 2.87 -1.43 -9.92
N ASN A 38 4.01 -1.98 -9.46
CA ASN A 38 5.30 -1.54 -9.96
C ASN A 38 5.51 -1.93 -11.44
N TYR A 39 5.10 -3.13 -11.85
CA TYR A 39 5.13 -3.56 -13.25
C TYR A 39 4.31 -2.63 -14.15
N ALA A 40 3.06 -2.36 -13.79
CA ALA A 40 2.19 -1.45 -14.52
C ALA A 40 2.78 -0.03 -14.58
N SER A 41 3.35 0.46 -13.48
CA SER A 41 4.05 1.75 -13.45
C SER A 41 5.21 1.82 -14.44
N GLN A 42 5.96 0.74 -14.60
CA GLN A 42 7.08 0.66 -15.55
C GLN A 42 6.57 0.66 -16.99
N GLN A 43 5.52 -0.11 -17.28
CA GLN A 43 4.87 -0.14 -18.59
C GLN A 43 4.32 1.24 -19.00
N ILE A 44 3.59 1.91 -18.09
CA ILE A 44 3.04 3.25 -18.33
C ILE A 44 4.15 4.28 -18.64
N ALA A 45 5.33 4.13 -18.03
CA ALA A 45 6.45 5.01 -18.30
C ALA A 45 7.24 4.67 -19.57
N GLY A 46 6.86 3.62 -20.30
CA GLY A 46 7.50 3.22 -21.56
C GLY A 46 8.97 2.86 -21.40
N VAL A 47 9.37 2.26 -20.27
CA VAL A 47 10.77 1.88 -20.05
C VAL A 47 11.17 0.77 -21.04
N LYS A 48 12.30 0.94 -21.74
CA LYS A 48 12.80 -0.03 -22.73
C LYS A 48 13.24 -1.35 -22.11
N GLN A 49 13.73 -1.30 -20.87
CA GLN A 49 14.14 -2.46 -20.10
C GLN A 49 13.43 -2.43 -18.75
N LEU A 50 12.88 -3.59 -18.39
CA LEU A 50 12.18 -3.77 -17.14
C LEU A 50 13.19 -3.80 -15.99
N ASN A 51 12.98 -2.97 -14.98
CA ASN A 51 13.75 -2.95 -13.76
C ASN A 51 13.28 -4.08 -12.83
N VAL A 52 13.91 -5.24 -12.98
CA VAL A 52 13.63 -6.46 -12.18
C VAL A 52 13.97 -6.23 -10.71
N GLN A 53 15.04 -5.51 -10.41
CA GLN A 53 15.44 -5.20 -9.03
C GLN A 53 14.34 -4.42 -8.30
N SER A 54 13.70 -3.46 -8.97
CA SER A 54 12.56 -2.74 -8.43
C SER A 54 11.34 -3.66 -8.26
N LEU A 55 11.05 -4.57 -9.20
CA LEU A 55 9.97 -5.56 -9.00
C LEU A 55 10.21 -6.42 -7.76
N LEU A 56 11.42 -6.96 -7.61
CA LEU A 56 11.78 -7.80 -6.46
C LEU A 56 11.71 -7.00 -5.14
N ALA A 57 12.14 -5.75 -5.14
CA ALA A 57 12.04 -4.88 -3.96
C ALA A 57 10.58 -4.65 -3.54
N TYR A 58 9.68 -4.37 -4.49
CA TYR A 58 8.24 -4.22 -4.20
C TYR A 58 7.59 -5.55 -3.77
N ALA A 59 7.97 -6.66 -4.40
CA ALA A 59 7.52 -8.00 -4.02
C ALA A 59 7.91 -8.34 -2.57
N ALA A 60 9.20 -8.21 -2.25
CA ALA A 60 9.74 -8.45 -0.91
C ALA A 60 9.12 -7.52 0.13
N PHE A 61 8.96 -6.23 -0.20
CA PHE A 61 8.29 -5.29 0.70
C PHE A 61 6.83 -5.68 0.97
N GLY A 62 6.07 -6.01 -0.08
CA GLY A 62 4.68 -6.43 0.04
C GLY A 62 4.52 -7.71 0.86
N LEU A 63 5.40 -8.68 0.64
CA LEU A 63 5.39 -9.97 1.34
C LEU A 63 5.76 -9.83 2.82
N LEU A 64 6.84 -9.10 3.13
CA LEU A 64 7.39 -9.04 4.48
C LEU A 64 6.67 -8.02 5.37
N PHE A 65 6.33 -6.86 4.81
CA PHE A 65 5.87 -5.70 5.58
C PHE A 65 4.45 -5.26 5.22
N GLY A 66 4.08 -5.40 3.93
CA GLY A 66 2.82 -4.90 3.40
C GLY A 66 1.59 -5.49 4.08
N GLY A 67 1.62 -6.76 4.48
CA GLY A 67 0.51 -7.41 5.19
C GLY A 67 0.66 -7.44 6.72
N THR A 68 1.89 -7.52 7.22
CA THR A 68 2.20 -7.75 8.64
C THR A 68 2.09 -6.48 9.48
N ILE A 69 2.72 -5.39 9.05
CA ILE A 69 2.75 -4.12 9.78
C ILE A 69 1.33 -3.55 9.94
N PRO A 70 0.49 -3.45 8.88
CA PRO A 70 -0.87 -2.97 9.07
C PRO A 70 -1.68 -3.89 9.99
N HIS A 71 -1.49 -5.22 9.90
CA HIS A 71 -2.25 -6.15 10.72
C HIS A 71 -2.03 -5.92 12.21
N TYR A 72 -0.77 -5.82 12.65
CA TYR A 72 -0.46 -5.54 14.06
C TYR A 72 -0.85 -4.13 14.49
N PHE A 73 -0.74 -3.14 13.58
CA PHE A 73 -1.21 -1.79 13.88
C PHE A 73 -2.71 -1.75 14.15
N TYR A 74 -3.54 -2.35 13.29
CA TYR A 74 -4.99 -2.37 13.47
C TYR A 74 -5.41 -3.20 14.69
N LEU A 75 -4.73 -4.31 14.99
CA LEU A 75 -4.95 -5.05 16.24
C LEU A 75 -4.65 -4.20 17.49
N GLY A 76 -3.58 -3.41 17.46
CA GLY A 76 -3.27 -2.46 18.53
C GLY A 76 -4.31 -1.34 18.63
N LEU A 77 -4.76 -0.83 17.48
CA LEU A 77 -5.76 0.23 17.41
C LEU A 77 -7.12 -0.22 17.96
N GLU A 78 -7.53 -1.46 17.71
CA GLU A 78 -8.76 -2.04 18.27
C GLU A 78 -8.71 -2.15 19.80
N LYS A 79 -7.54 -2.47 20.37
CA LYS A 79 -7.34 -2.50 21.82
C LYS A 79 -7.35 -1.12 22.46
N LEU A 80 -6.78 -0.11 21.77
CA LEU A 80 -6.70 1.26 22.26
C LEU A 80 -8.02 2.03 22.12
N VAL A 81 -8.81 1.70 21.10
CA VAL A 81 -10.10 2.35 20.80
C VAL A 81 -11.19 1.28 20.67
N PRO A 82 -11.81 0.87 21.81
CA PRO A 82 -12.91 -0.08 21.83
C PRO A 82 -14.10 0.42 21.01
N GLU A 83 -14.89 -0.49 20.42
CA GLU A 83 -16.02 -0.12 19.54
C GLU A 83 -17.13 0.67 20.25
N GLU A 84 -17.22 0.54 21.58
CA GLU A 84 -18.20 1.23 22.42
C GLU A 84 -17.84 2.69 22.71
N ALA A 85 -16.63 3.14 22.36
CA ALA A 85 -16.20 4.50 22.68
C ALA A 85 -16.97 5.55 21.86
N ALA A 86 -17.23 6.71 22.47
CA ALA A 86 -17.76 7.85 21.72
C ALA A 86 -16.75 8.29 20.63
N PHE A 87 -17.28 8.59 19.44
CA PHE A 87 -16.52 9.04 18.26
C PHE A 87 -15.43 8.06 17.77
N VAL A 88 -15.65 6.75 17.90
CA VAL A 88 -14.69 5.69 17.49
C VAL A 88 -14.15 5.88 16.08
N VAL A 89 -15.03 6.14 15.10
CA VAL A 89 -14.62 6.31 13.70
C VAL A 89 -13.64 7.47 13.56
N ILE A 90 -13.92 8.59 14.22
CA ILE A 90 -13.08 9.79 14.18
C ILE A 90 -11.74 9.52 14.87
N LYS A 91 -11.74 8.91 16.06
CA LYS A 91 -10.51 8.55 16.79
C LYS A 91 -9.61 7.61 15.99
N LYS A 92 -10.18 6.53 15.43
CA LYS A 92 -9.45 5.57 14.60
C LYS A 92 -8.89 6.25 13.35
N LEU A 93 -9.66 7.11 12.70
CA LEU A 93 -9.21 7.86 11.52
C LEU A 93 -8.06 8.82 11.87
N PHE A 94 -8.14 9.55 12.99
CA PHE A 94 -7.06 10.45 13.42
C PHE A 94 -5.77 9.69 13.72
N MET A 95 -5.85 8.57 14.45
CA MET A 95 -4.68 7.73 14.72
C MET A 95 -4.07 7.16 13.43
N GLU A 96 -4.92 6.70 12.50
CA GLU A 96 -4.46 6.20 11.21
C GLU A 96 -3.77 7.31 10.39
N ARG A 97 -4.35 8.51 10.33
CA ARG A 97 -3.86 9.59 9.47
C ARG A 97 -2.66 10.32 10.06
N LEU A 98 -2.60 10.52 11.38
CA LEU A 98 -1.56 11.31 12.04
C LEU A 98 -0.40 10.48 12.57
N ILE A 99 -0.61 9.21 12.93
CA ILE A 99 0.43 8.37 13.52
C ILE A 99 0.88 7.34 12.50
N TYR A 100 -0.05 6.53 12.01
CA TYR A 100 0.30 5.41 11.15
C TYR A 100 0.77 5.86 9.76
N SER A 101 -0.02 6.67 9.06
CA SER A 101 0.29 7.08 7.69
C SER A 101 1.67 7.75 7.57
N PRO A 102 2.08 8.69 8.45
CA PRO A 102 3.39 9.32 8.39
C PRO A 102 4.53 8.31 8.62
N LEU A 103 4.44 7.51 9.68
CA LEU A 103 5.47 6.52 10.02
C LEU A 103 5.60 5.44 8.95
N TYR A 104 4.47 4.89 8.51
CA TYR A 104 4.44 3.86 7.48
C TYR A 104 4.91 4.38 6.13
N GLN A 105 4.59 5.63 5.77
CA GLN A 105 5.06 6.24 4.53
C GLN A 105 6.57 6.45 4.53
N ALA A 106 7.14 6.92 5.65
CA ALA A 106 8.58 7.07 5.80
C ALA A 106 9.29 5.71 5.69
N PHE A 107 8.78 4.72 6.44
CA PHE A 107 9.28 3.36 6.41
C PHE A 107 9.23 2.76 5.00
N THR A 108 8.12 2.92 4.29
CA THR A 108 7.94 2.40 2.92
C THR A 108 8.98 2.99 1.95
N LEU A 109 9.16 4.32 1.94
CA LEU A 109 10.09 4.98 1.02
C LEU A 109 11.54 4.60 1.28
N TYR A 110 11.92 4.49 2.56
CA TYR A 110 13.26 4.10 2.99
C TYR A 110 13.55 2.63 2.70
N THR A 111 12.69 1.73 3.17
CA THR A 111 12.87 0.28 3.00
C THR A 111 12.86 -0.12 1.54
N LEU A 112 11.98 0.45 0.71
CA LEU A 112 12.01 0.19 -0.73
C LEU A 112 13.32 0.65 -1.39
N ALA A 113 13.87 1.80 -0.98
CA ALA A 113 15.17 2.25 -1.51
C ALA A 113 16.31 1.29 -1.10
N ARG A 114 16.29 0.79 0.13
CA ARG A 114 17.27 -0.19 0.63
C ARG A 114 17.14 -1.56 -0.05
N LEU A 115 15.91 -2.03 -0.27
CA LEU A 115 15.64 -3.27 -1.01
C LEU A 115 16.03 -3.17 -2.49
N GLU A 116 15.96 -1.98 -3.08
CA GLU A 116 16.51 -1.68 -4.41
C GLU A 116 18.05 -1.57 -4.42
N GLY A 117 18.74 -1.88 -3.31
CA GLY A 117 20.20 -1.90 -3.22
C GLY A 117 20.86 -0.53 -3.11
N LYS A 118 20.11 0.56 -2.87
CA LYS A 118 20.69 1.90 -2.69
C LYS A 118 21.36 2.04 -1.34
N ASP A 119 22.43 2.82 -1.26
CA ASP A 119 23.11 3.18 -0.03
C ASP A 119 22.20 4.01 0.91
N HIS A 120 22.61 4.10 2.18
CA HIS A 120 21.84 4.78 3.22
C HIS A 120 21.60 6.26 2.89
N ASN A 121 22.62 6.97 2.40
CA ASN A 121 22.53 8.40 2.12
C ASN A 121 21.58 8.66 0.94
N THR A 122 21.65 7.84 -0.10
CA THR A 122 20.70 7.93 -1.23
C THR A 122 19.27 7.59 -0.80
N ALA A 123 19.08 6.58 0.07
CA ALA A 123 17.77 6.24 0.61
C ALA A 123 17.16 7.40 1.42
N LEU A 124 17.95 8.05 2.28
CA LEU A 124 17.53 9.23 3.05
C LEU A 124 17.20 10.43 2.16
N LYS A 125 18.04 10.73 1.15
CA LYS A 125 17.74 11.81 0.19
C LYS A 125 16.43 11.56 -0.56
N GLN A 126 16.21 10.31 -0.98
CA GLN A 126 14.97 9.92 -1.66
C GLN A 126 13.76 10.08 -0.74
N LEU A 127 13.88 9.62 0.52
CA LEU A 127 12.86 9.80 1.55
C LEU A 127 12.54 11.28 1.74
N GLN A 128 13.51 12.12 2.06
CA GLN A 128 13.31 13.55 2.34
C GLN A 128 12.65 14.28 1.17
N GLY A 129 13.07 14.00 -0.07
CA GLY A 129 12.53 14.68 -1.23
C GLY A 129 11.14 14.19 -1.69
N LEU A 130 10.67 13.04 -1.22
CA LEU A 130 9.33 12.51 -1.58
C LEU A 130 8.34 12.48 -0.43
N TYR A 131 8.82 12.49 0.81
CA TYR A 131 8.02 12.22 1.99
C TYR A 131 6.77 13.09 2.04
N TRP A 132 6.94 14.41 2.01
CA TRP A 132 5.82 15.35 2.07
C TRP A 132 4.91 15.26 0.86
N THR A 133 5.46 15.10 -0.35
CA THR A 133 4.66 14.97 -1.57
C THR A 133 3.77 13.74 -1.53
N VAL A 134 4.31 12.59 -1.12
CA VAL A 134 3.56 11.34 -1.09
C VAL A 134 2.59 11.31 0.10
N LEU A 135 3.00 11.82 1.27
CA LEU A 135 2.15 11.87 2.46
C LEU A 135 0.93 12.77 2.27
N THR A 136 1.11 13.99 1.79
CA THR A 136 -0.02 14.91 1.51
C THR A 136 -0.96 14.36 0.44
N SER A 137 -0.40 13.71 -0.59
CA SER A 137 -1.19 12.99 -1.59
C SER A 137 -2.00 11.86 -0.96
N SER A 138 -1.41 11.10 -0.04
CA SER A 138 -2.07 10.00 0.67
C SER A 138 -3.26 10.51 1.47
N TRP A 139 -3.05 11.58 2.24
CA TRP A 139 -4.13 12.22 2.99
C TRP A 139 -5.25 12.74 2.10
N LYS A 140 -4.94 13.36 0.97
CA LYS A 140 -5.97 13.91 0.08
C LYS A 140 -6.74 12.80 -0.64
N TYR A 141 -6.04 11.91 -1.34
CA TYR A 141 -6.68 10.95 -2.24
C TYR A 141 -7.21 9.74 -1.48
N LEU A 142 -6.41 9.13 -0.60
CA LEU A 142 -6.83 7.91 0.07
C LEU A 142 -7.92 8.15 1.10
N THR A 143 -7.98 9.31 1.75
CA THR A 143 -9.06 9.61 2.70
C THR A 143 -10.41 9.70 1.99
N ILE A 144 -10.50 10.44 0.88
CA ILE A 144 -11.75 10.57 0.11
C ILE A 144 -12.21 9.21 -0.40
N ILE A 145 -11.29 8.43 -0.99
CA ILE A 145 -11.60 7.12 -1.53
C ILE A 145 -12.00 6.13 -0.42
N GLN A 146 -11.32 6.18 0.74
CA GLN A 146 -11.65 5.32 1.88
C GLN A 146 -13.04 5.65 2.44
N LEU A 147 -13.41 6.93 2.51
CA LEU A 147 -14.76 7.33 2.92
C LEU A 147 -15.81 6.81 1.94
N LEU A 148 -15.58 6.94 0.63
CA LEU A 148 -16.48 6.36 -0.38
C LEU A 148 -16.59 4.84 -0.26
N ASN A 149 -15.48 4.15 0.01
CA ASN A 149 -15.47 2.70 0.23
C ASN A 149 -16.31 2.30 1.45
N LEU A 150 -16.25 3.05 2.54
CA LEU A 150 -17.05 2.77 3.73
C LEU A 150 -18.55 3.05 3.51
N SER A 151 -18.89 4.12 2.78
CA SER A 151 -20.27 4.55 2.57
C SER A 151 -21.02 3.77 1.48
N VAL A 152 -20.35 3.41 0.38
CA VAL A 152 -21.00 2.84 -0.81
C VAL A 152 -20.77 1.34 -0.95
N VAL A 153 -19.61 0.83 -0.51
CA VAL A 153 -19.22 -0.56 -0.79
C VAL A 153 -19.69 -1.50 0.32
N PRO A 154 -20.38 -2.61 -0.02
CA PRO A 154 -20.78 -3.63 0.94
C PRO A 154 -19.59 -4.20 1.74
N PRO A 155 -19.74 -4.50 3.04
CA PRO A 155 -18.64 -4.93 3.91
C PRO A 155 -17.76 -6.04 3.35
N MET A 156 -18.36 -7.03 2.69
CA MET A 156 -17.65 -8.17 2.10
C MET A 156 -16.70 -7.75 0.97
N LEU A 157 -17.03 -6.71 0.19
CA LEU A 157 -16.23 -6.29 -0.97
C LEU A 157 -15.19 -5.22 -0.63
N ARG A 158 -15.25 -4.62 0.57
CA ARG A 158 -14.36 -3.51 0.97
C ARG A 158 -12.89 -3.88 0.87
N VAL A 159 -12.51 -5.12 1.23
CA VAL A 159 -11.13 -5.60 1.15
C VAL A 159 -10.62 -5.61 -0.30
N LEU A 160 -11.46 -6.04 -1.25
CA LEU A 160 -11.09 -6.06 -2.66
C LEU A 160 -10.93 -4.65 -3.21
N VAL A 161 -11.82 -3.73 -2.83
CA VAL A 161 -11.72 -2.32 -3.24
C VAL A 161 -10.45 -1.68 -2.67
N VAL A 162 -10.12 -1.91 -1.40
CA VAL A 162 -8.85 -1.44 -0.80
C VAL A 162 -7.64 -2.00 -1.54
N ASN A 163 -7.65 -3.28 -1.89
CA ASN A 163 -6.57 -3.90 -2.67
C ASN A 163 -6.39 -3.24 -4.04
N LEU A 164 -7.50 -2.94 -4.74
CA LEU A 164 -7.47 -2.21 -6.02
C LEU A 164 -6.92 -0.78 -5.85
N ILE A 165 -7.36 -0.06 -4.81
CA ILE A 165 -6.83 1.27 -4.50
C ILE A 165 -5.33 1.19 -4.22
N GLY A 166 -4.91 0.16 -3.47
CA GLY A 166 -3.50 -0.12 -3.19
C GLY A 166 -2.67 -0.35 -4.44
N PHE A 167 -3.22 -1.01 -5.46
CA PHE A 167 -2.57 -1.18 -6.76
C PHE A 167 -2.31 0.17 -7.44
N PHE A 168 -3.33 1.04 -7.55
CA PHE A 168 -3.17 2.37 -8.14
C PHE A 168 -2.24 3.27 -7.32
N TRP A 169 -2.31 3.18 -5.99
CA TRP A 169 -1.41 3.89 -5.10
C TRP A 169 0.05 3.45 -5.30
N THR A 170 0.29 2.14 -5.46
CA THR A 170 1.61 1.59 -5.77
C THR A 170 2.14 2.15 -7.09
N ILE A 171 1.29 2.23 -8.13
CA ILE A 171 1.66 2.84 -9.42
C ILE A 171 2.11 4.29 -9.23
N TYR A 172 1.32 5.07 -8.48
CA TYR A 172 1.61 6.48 -8.19
C TYR A 172 2.95 6.64 -7.48
N VAL A 173 3.18 5.90 -6.39
CA VAL A 173 4.41 5.96 -5.61
C VAL A 173 5.61 5.53 -6.45
N ALA A 174 5.51 4.41 -7.18
CA ALA A 174 6.57 3.93 -8.06
C ALA A 174 6.94 4.97 -9.13
N ASN A 175 5.94 5.64 -9.72
CA ASN A 175 6.17 6.69 -10.71
C ASN A 175 6.87 7.91 -10.10
N LYS A 176 6.42 8.40 -8.93
CA LYS A 176 7.07 9.52 -8.24
C LYS A 176 8.51 9.22 -7.86
N ARG A 177 8.78 8.00 -7.36
CA ARG A 177 10.14 7.53 -7.06
C ARG A 177 11.02 7.51 -8.29
N ARG A 178 10.50 7.05 -9.43
CA ARG A 178 11.23 7.04 -10.71
C ARG A 178 11.52 8.45 -11.23
N GLN A 179 10.54 9.36 -11.16
CA GLN A 179 10.71 10.76 -11.58
C GLN A 179 11.81 11.46 -10.77
N GLN A 180 11.86 11.25 -9.45
CA GLN A 180 12.91 11.82 -8.61
C GLN A 180 14.29 11.27 -8.96
N GLN A 181 14.40 9.96 -9.20
CA GLN A 181 15.67 9.34 -9.61
C GLN A 181 16.15 9.88 -10.96
N ALA A 182 15.24 10.07 -11.92
CA ALA A 182 15.57 10.65 -13.21
C ALA A 182 16.08 12.10 -13.10
N LYS A 183 15.50 12.89 -12.18
CA LYS A 183 15.98 14.26 -11.89
C LYS A 183 17.36 14.26 -11.25
N SER A 184 17.60 13.37 -10.28
CA SER A 184 18.92 13.25 -9.62
C SER A 184 20.03 12.84 -10.58
N LYS A 185 19.73 12.05 -11.62
CA LYS A 185 20.70 11.67 -12.66
C LYS A 185 21.01 12.78 -13.68
N LYS A 186 20.14 13.78 -13.82
CA LYS A 186 20.33 14.92 -14.73
C LYS A 186 21.05 16.11 -14.09
N GLY A 187 21.10 16.15 -12.76
CA GLY A 187 21.73 17.23 -11.99
C GLY A 187 23.14 16.91 -11.48
N ASN A 188 23.64 15.70 -11.77
CA ASN A 188 25.06 15.32 -11.64
C ASN A 188 25.67 15.29 -13.03
#